data_AF-A0A1V6LU67-F1
#
_entry.id   AF-A0A1V6LU67-F1
#
_cell.length_a   1.000
_cell.length_b   1.000
_cell.length_c   1.000
_cell.angle_alpha   90.00
_cell.angle_beta   90.00
_cell.angle_gamma   90.00
#
_symmetry.space_group_name_H-M   'P 1'
#
loop_
_entity.id
_entity.type
_entity.pdbx_description
1 polymer ?
#
loop_
_entity_poly.entity_id
_entity_poly.type
_entity_poly.pdbx_seq_one_letter_code
_entity_poly.pdbx_strand_id
1 'polypeptide(L)'
;MKKQILFAFLVCTCANFIFGQSANLKKHVIYPSFVRLPIKPVVEDANRTYSIVSSNSESLTSAFPQNYFESKININGFTKLERDAYLTINSTLLDVNITSTDIERRTKTEKDKDGNEKSYTEYRGIVNYTTDGRVTIKSVDENLNYLLTYKDELKKEGDWTRNYKSAATYVKSMNYRTLRMEYVKSVIDNLNFRVNELYGYVPIKPMRLFWILNSKKHPENPAQKEAWSTIEAAFKGMKAQEPVNGVKESLQPAISYFESIPGKYPGDDKKSKKLRYGAYYNLGHIYLLLDDIENAKIYGNKIIENDYDKGDGKRLIKRADQLAELFDKNQVNTRHFEIITEDKTGFNAVEANQVADNNQEDEEEFDAANHPDYSLSYVMMQSGDTLAGYVNMTKLTSLYNKLSVFVKDFEGKTVPRTIAASEVDMVVFGNGEKLYTIPFKEAAEAVTLNKANTGHKFVKRLYSSKYFKLYQFRNNELVIMQKGSKAGESTLSTKWALGFRKQLGAMLGETCPDLGERVKEKEFRNNSEDLIAFMKAYKECMDE
;
A
#
# COMPACT_ATOMS: atom_id res chain seq x y z
N MET A 1 52.53 13.69 74.65
CA MET A 1 52.05 12.70 73.64
C MET A 1 50.53 12.46 73.74
N LYS A 2 49.68 13.49 73.55
CA LYS A 2 48.21 13.35 73.62
C LYS A 2 47.41 14.10 72.54
N LYS A 3 48.06 14.68 71.53
CA LYS A 3 47.39 15.46 70.46
C LYS A 3 47.46 14.86 69.06
N GLN A 4 48.16 13.74 68.85
CA GLN A 4 48.29 13.12 67.52
C GLN A 4 47.40 11.88 67.30
N ILE A 5 46.76 11.36 68.34
CA ILE A 5 45.88 10.18 68.20
C ILE A 5 44.44 10.57 67.79
N LEU A 6 44.02 11.82 68.01
CA LEU A 6 42.67 12.26 67.63
C LEU A 6 42.50 12.53 66.12
N PHE A 7 43.60 12.79 65.39
CA PHE A 7 43.53 13.11 63.96
C PHE A 7 43.50 11.86 63.07
N ALA A 8 44.02 10.73 63.56
CA ALA A 8 43.98 9.45 62.84
C ALA A 8 42.60 8.76 62.89
N PHE A 9 41.79 9.04 63.92
CA PHE A 9 40.46 8.44 64.05
C PHE A 9 39.36 9.23 63.29
N LEU A 10 39.57 10.51 62.97
CA LEU A 10 38.61 11.34 62.24
C LEU A 10 38.72 11.21 60.70
N VAL A 11 39.89 10.81 60.18
CA VAL A 11 40.11 10.63 58.74
C VAL A 11 39.65 9.24 58.25
N CYS A 12 39.52 8.26 59.14
CA CYS A 12 39.08 6.90 58.78
C CYS A 12 37.55 6.72 58.72
N THR A 13 36.75 7.67 59.24
CA THR A 13 35.28 7.58 59.22
C THR A 13 34.62 8.34 58.06
N CYS A 14 35.37 9.13 57.28
CA CYS A 14 34.81 9.93 56.17
C CYS A 14 34.81 9.20 54.81
N ALA A 15 35.42 8.01 54.69
CA ALA A 15 35.45 7.26 53.42
C ALA A 15 34.15 6.49 53.11
N ASN A 16 33.22 6.35 54.05
CA ASN A 16 31.99 5.56 53.87
C ASN A 16 30.72 6.39 53.61
N PHE A 17 30.81 7.71 53.45
CA PHE A 17 29.63 8.58 53.28
C PHE A 17 29.20 8.84 51.82
N ILE A 18 29.74 8.12 50.82
CA ILE A 18 29.32 8.29 49.42
C ILE A 18 28.00 7.54 49.10
N PHE A 19 27.59 6.56 49.91
CA PHE A 19 26.41 5.71 49.66
C PHE A 19 25.03 6.40 49.88
N GLY A 20 25.02 7.67 50.29
CA GLY A 20 23.81 8.43 50.59
C GLY A 20 23.10 9.06 49.38
N GLN A 21 23.71 9.08 48.19
CA GLN A 21 23.20 9.90 47.09
C GLN A 21 22.00 9.26 46.37
N SER A 22 21.12 10.06 45.77
CA SER A 22 19.95 9.54 45.06
C SER A 22 20.39 8.87 43.75
N ALA A 23 19.81 7.72 43.42
CA ALA A 23 20.02 7.02 42.15
C ALA A 23 18.78 7.15 41.27
N ASN A 24 18.38 8.37 40.88
CA ASN A 24 17.19 8.54 40.05
C ASN A 24 17.54 8.31 38.57
N LEU A 25 16.86 7.36 37.92
CA LEU A 25 17.05 7.05 36.50
C LEU A 25 15.94 7.73 35.69
N LYS A 26 16.32 8.27 34.52
CA LYS A 26 15.42 8.85 33.53
C LYS A 26 15.55 8.08 32.23
N LYS A 27 14.44 7.96 31.51
CA LYS A 27 14.40 7.35 30.18
C LYS A 27 14.93 8.33 29.15
N HIS A 28 15.83 7.86 28.30
CA HIS A 28 16.29 8.55 27.10
C HIS A 28 15.96 7.69 25.88
N VAL A 29 15.67 8.34 24.74
CA VAL A 29 15.21 7.68 23.52
C VAL A 29 16.27 7.75 22.42
N ILE A 30 16.40 6.68 21.64
CA ILE A 30 17.09 6.67 20.35
C ILE A 30 16.20 5.98 19.30
N TYR A 31 16.55 6.14 18.02
CA TYR A 31 15.83 5.57 16.87
C TYR A 31 16.82 4.87 15.92
N PRO A 32 17.43 3.74 16.34
CA PRO A 32 18.42 3.01 15.54
C PRO A 32 17.78 2.47 14.26
N SER A 33 18.52 2.47 13.15
CA SER A 33 18.05 1.97 11.86
C SER A 33 18.55 0.55 11.62
N PHE A 34 17.64 -0.40 11.39
CA PHE A 34 17.97 -1.78 11.02
C PHE A 34 16.83 -2.42 10.20
N VAL A 35 17.10 -3.56 9.58
CA VAL A 35 16.09 -4.31 8.81
C VAL A 35 15.17 -5.10 9.73
N ARG A 36 13.86 -4.91 9.61
CA ARG A 36 12.87 -5.84 10.17
C ARG A 36 12.78 -7.05 9.24
N LEU A 37 13.17 -8.20 9.77
CA LEU A 37 13.11 -9.47 9.05
C LEU A 37 11.65 -9.97 8.94
N PRO A 38 11.27 -10.54 7.79
CA PRO A 38 9.95 -11.14 7.57
C PRO A 38 9.76 -12.45 8.35
N ILE A 39 8.50 -12.80 8.62
CA ILE A 39 8.15 -14.05 9.33
C ILE A 39 8.00 -15.28 8.41
N LYS A 40 7.78 -15.05 7.11
CA LYS A 40 7.71 -16.04 6.03
C LYS A 40 8.66 -15.62 4.88
N PRO A 41 9.99 -15.65 5.10
CA PRO A 41 10.95 -15.15 4.11
C PRO A 41 10.92 -15.92 2.80
N VAL A 42 11.10 -15.19 1.69
CA VAL A 42 11.63 -15.77 0.45
C VAL A 42 13.16 -15.69 0.56
N VAL A 43 13.76 -16.80 0.98
CA VAL A 43 15.18 -16.87 1.34
C VAL A 43 16.07 -16.53 0.14
N GLU A 44 15.85 -17.21 -0.99
CA GLU A 44 16.59 -17.00 -2.23
C GLU A 44 16.31 -15.62 -2.82
N ASP A 45 17.35 -14.78 -2.92
CA ASP A 45 17.23 -13.40 -3.38
C ASP A 45 16.66 -13.30 -4.81
N ALA A 46 17.08 -14.20 -5.70
CA ALA A 46 16.58 -14.27 -7.08
C ALA A 46 15.06 -14.55 -7.16
N ASN A 47 14.48 -15.15 -6.12
CA ASN A 47 13.05 -15.43 -6.05
C ASN A 47 12.26 -14.27 -5.39
N ARG A 48 12.91 -13.19 -4.94
CA ARG A 48 12.23 -12.04 -4.31
C ARG A 48 11.56 -11.15 -5.35
N THR A 49 10.56 -11.71 -6.02
CA THR A 49 9.75 -11.04 -7.03
C THR A 49 8.28 -11.16 -6.68
N TYR A 50 7.48 -10.14 -7.02
CA TYR A 50 6.02 -10.21 -6.88
C TYR A 50 5.27 -9.55 -8.04
N SER A 51 4.06 -10.02 -8.30
CA SER A 51 3.13 -9.46 -9.28
C SER A 51 1.75 -9.28 -8.65
N ILE A 52 0.92 -8.43 -9.27
CA ILE A 52 -0.42 -8.12 -8.78
C ILE A 52 -1.44 -8.34 -9.89
N VAL A 53 -2.49 -9.09 -9.58
CA VAL A 53 -3.63 -9.32 -10.46
C VAL A 53 -4.89 -8.88 -9.73
N SER A 54 -5.53 -7.81 -10.19
CA SER A 54 -6.75 -7.31 -9.57
C SER A 54 -7.98 -7.57 -10.43
N SER A 55 -9.03 -8.02 -9.78
CA SER A 55 -10.38 -8.14 -10.31
C SER A 55 -11.36 -7.43 -9.36
N ASN A 56 -11.02 -6.19 -9.02
CA ASN A 56 -11.79 -5.36 -8.09
C ASN A 56 -13.01 -4.74 -8.81
N SER A 57 -14.09 -4.49 -8.07
CA SER A 57 -15.30 -3.88 -8.62
C SER A 57 -15.01 -2.53 -9.27
N GLU A 58 -15.53 -2.32 -10.47
CA GLU A 58 -15.37 -1.09 -11.24
C GLU A 58 -15.83 0.15 -10.45
N SER A 59 -16.93 0.00 -9.69
CA SER A 59 -17.45 1.09 -8.88
C SER A 59 -16.49 1.54 -7.77
N LEU A 60 -15.67 0.62 -7.22
CA LEU A 60 -14.60 0.97 -6.29
C LEU A 60 -13.47 1.72 -7.01
N THR A 61 -13.03 1.17 -8.13
CA THR A 61 -11.83 1.66 -8.83
C THR A 61 -12.09 2.94 -9.62
N SER A 62 -13.34 3.23 -9.99
CA SER A 62 -13.72 4.44 -10.73
C SER A 62 -13.41 5.75 -10.01
N ALA A 63 -13.29 5.71 -8.68
CA ALA A 63 -12.93 6.87 -7.88
C ALA A 63 -11.42 7.16 -7.90
N PHE A 64 -10.62 6.30 -8.52
CA PHE A 64 -9.16 6.34 -8.49
C PHE A 64 -8.55 6.39 -9.90
N PRO A 65 -7.31 6.89 -10.02
CA PRO A 65 -6.50 6.71 -11.21
C PRO A 65 -6.35 5.24 -11.61
N GLN A 66 -6.11 5.00 -12.89
CA GLN A 66 -5.84 3.65 -13.38
C GLN A 66 -4.64 3.03 -12.67
N ASN A 67 -4.75 1.75 -12.34
CA ASN A 67 -3.75 0.98 -11.59
C ASN A 67 -3.37 1.59 -10.22
N TYR A 68 -4.21 2.47 -9.65
CA TYR A 68 -3.94 3.09 -8.36
C TYR A 68 -3.73 2.03 -7.27
N PHE A 69 -4.59 1.02 -7.20
CA PHE A 69 -4.48 -0.04 -6.21
C PHE A 69 -3.11 -0.75 -6.33
N GLU A 70 -2.78 -1.22 -7.53
CA GLU A 70 -1.56 -1.94 -7.85
C GLU A 70 -0.33 -1.09 -7.57
N SER A 71 -0.31 0.17 -8.04
CA SER A 71 0.82 1.08 -7.86
C SER A 71 1.12 1.41 -6.39
N LYS A 72 0.12 1.28 -5.50
CA LYS A 72 0.29 1.53 -4.06
C LYS A 72 0.72 0.32 -3.26
N ILE A 73 0.66 -0.89 -3.81
CA ILE A 73 1.17 -2.08 -3.12
C ILE A 73 2.66 -2.24 -3.39
N ASN A 74 3.43 -2.36 -2.31
CA ASN A 74 4.87 -2.56 -2.34
C ASN A 74 5.34 -3.58 -1.30
N ILE A 75 6.29 -4.44 -1.68
CA ILE A 75 7.02 -5.33 -0.75
C ILE A 75 8.48 -4.89 -0.73
N ASN A 76 8.97 -4.40 0.41
CA ASN A 76 10.37 -4.02 0.56
C ASN A 76 11.29 -5.23 0.42
N GLY A 77 12.37 -5.07 -0.34
CA GLY A 77 13.31 -6.15 -0.64
C GLY A 77 12.91 -7.04 -1.80
N PHE A 78 11.93 -6.63 -2.61
CA PHE A 78 11.45 -7.37 -3.76
C PHE A 78 11.43 -6.51 -5.02
N THR A 79 11.55 -7.18 -6.18
CA THR A 79 11.27 -6.59 -7.50
C THR A 79 9.81 -6.87 -7.89
N LYS A 80 9.06 -5.82 -8.18
CA LYS A 80 7.72 -5.95 -8.76
C LYS A 80 7.80 -6.20 -10.26
N LEU A 81 7.08 -7.22 -10.72
CA LEU A 81 6.98 -7.62 -12.13
C LEU A 81 5.52 -7.54 -12.60
N GLU A 82 5.32 -7.38 -13.91
CA GLU A 82 3.97 -7.39 -14.49
C GLU A 82 3.27 -8.74 -14.33
N ARG A 83 4.04 -9.84 -14.41
CA ARG A 83 3.57 -11.23 -14.35
C ARG A 83 4.70 -12.19 -13.99
N ASP A 84 4.38 -13.48 -13.83
CA ASP A 84 5.32 -14.59 -13.67
C ASP A 84 6.31 -14.41 -12.50
N ALA A 85 5.87 -13.72 -11.45
CA ALA A 85 6.64 -13.51 -10.25
C ALA A 85 6.48 -14.67 -9.26
N TYR A 86 7.43 -14.81 -8.35
CA TYR A 86 7.44 -15.86 -7.34
C TYR A 86 6.27 -15.75 -6.35
N LEU A 87 5.88 -14.52 -6.00
CA LEU A 87 4.65 -14.22 -5.27
C LEU A 87 3.62 -13.55 -6.19
N THR A 88 2.41 -14.08 -6.29
CA THR A 88 1.29 -13.44 -7.00
C THR A 88 0.23 -12.98 -6.01
N ILE A 89 0.00 -11.67 -5.95
CA ILE A 89 -1.07 -11.07 -5.15
C ILE A 89 -2.33 -10.95 -6.01
N ASN A 90 -3.36 -11.73 -5.70
CA ASN A 90 -4.64 -11.69 -6.41
C ASN A 90 -5.67 -10.95 -5.56
N SER A 91 -6.23 -9.85 -6.07
CA SER A 91 -7.24 -9.03 -5.38
C SER A 91 -8.62 -9.19 -6.00
N THR A 92 -9.65 -9.33 -5.17
CA THR A 92 -11.06 -9.29 -5.58
C THR A 92 -11.84 -8.55 -4.51
N LEU A 93 -11.99 -7.24 -4.68
CA LEU A 93 -12.76 -6.37 -3.78
C LEU A 93 -14.14 -6.08 -4.37
N LEU A 94 -15.19 -6.20 -3.57
CA LEU A 94 -16.56 -5.88 -3.96
C LEU A 94 -16.93 -4.46 -3.51
N ASP A 95 -17.94 -3.87 -4.15
CA ASP A 95 -18.39 -2.53 -3.79
C ASP A 95 -18.84 -2.43 -2.32
N VAL A 96 -18.72 -1.23 -1.76
CA VAL A 96 -19.34 -0.91 -0.47
C VAL A 96 -20.85 -0.86 -0.63
N ASN A 97 -21.59 -1.28 0.38
CA ASN A 97 -23.06 -1.23 0.37
C ASN A 97 -23.57 -0.51 1.61
N ILE A 98 -24.24 0.64 1.43
CA ILE A 98 -24.86 1.36 2.54
C ILE A 98 -26.13 0.61 2.95
N THR A 99 -26.16 0.09 4.16
CA THR A 99 -27.27 -0.71 4.67
C THR A 99 -28.36 0.15 5.29
N SER A 100 -27.99 1.22 5.99
CA SER A 100 -28.94 2.18 6.56
C SER A 100 -28.29 3.52 6.85
N THR A 101 -29.07 4.59 6.80
CA THR A 101 -28.70 5.90 7.32
C THR A 101 -29.73 6.36 8.36
N ASP A 102 -29.28 7.01 9.42
CA ASP A 102 -30.14 7.48 10.51
C ASP A 102 -29.63 8.80 11.10
N ILE A 103 -30.50 9.50 11.83
CA ILE A 103 -30.14 10.64 12.67
C ILE A 103 -30.63 10.37 14.09
N GLU A 104 -29.70 9.99 14.95
CA GLU A 104 -29.96 9.78 16.37
C GLU A 104 -30.20 11.13 17.06
N ARG A 105 -31.08 11.16 18.06
CA ARG A 105 -31.37 12.36 18.87
C ARG A 105 -31.29 12.05 20.36
N ARG A 106 -30.77 13.00 21.15
CA ARG A 106 -30.80 12.96 22.61
C ARG A 106 -31.18 14.32 23.19
N THR A 107 -31.87 14.32 24.32
CA THR A 107 -32.15 15.54 25.11
C THR A 107 -31.09 15.67 26.20
N LYS A 108 -30.50 16.86 26.33
CA LYS A 108 -29.65 17.24 27.45
C LYS A 108 -30.29 18.36 28.23
N THR A 109 -30.05 18.36 29.53
CA THR A 109 -30.48 19.42 30.45
C THR A 109 -29.26 20.07 31.05
N GLU A 110 -29.14 21.39 30.89
CA GLU A 110 -28.11 22.22 31.52
C GLU A 110 -28.80 23.20 32.46
N LYS A 111 -28.19 23.49 33.61
CA LYS A 111 -28.65 24.57 34.49
C LYS A 111 -28.03 25.88 34.04
N ASP A 112 -28.83 26.93 33.94
CA ASP A 112 -28.33 28.28 33.71
C ASP A 112 -27.63 28.85 34.97
N LYS A 113 -27.07 30.05 34.85
CA LYS A 113 -26.36 30.72 35.95
C LYS A 113 -27.26 31.05 37.14
N ASP A 114 -28.58 31.05 36.94
CA ASP A 114 -29.60 31.33 37.94
C ASP A 114 -30.21 30.04 38.52
N GLY A 115 -29.71 28.86 38.10
CA GLY A 115 -30.11 27.55 38.60
C GLY A 115 -31.33 26.92 37.90
N ASN A 116 -31.88 27.55 36.86
CA ASN A 116 -33.02 27.02 36.12
C ASN A 116 -32.59 25.97 35.09
N GLU A 117 -33.38 24.91 34.94
CA GLU A 117 -33.11 23.85 33.97
C GLU A 117 -33.53 24.26 32.55
N LYS A 118 -32.56 24.25 31.63
CA LYS A 118 -32.76 24.46 30.20
C LYS A 118 -32.46 23.17 29.45
N SER A 119 -33.49 22.60 28.82
CA SER A 119 -33.34 21.40 28.00
C SER A 119 -33.11 21.77 26.54
N TYR A 120 -32.21 21.06 25.87
CA TYR A 120 -31.96 21.19 24.45
C TYR A 120 -31.73 19.82 23.80
N THR A 121 -32.02 19.71 22.51
CA THR A 121 -31.84 18.46 21.76
C THR A 121 -30.53 18.52 20.97
N GLU A 122 -29.77 17.42 21.02
CA GLU A 122 -28.62 17.18 20.15
C GLU A 122 -28.96 16.05 19.17
N TYR A 123 -28.37 16.11 17.99
CA TYR A 123 -28.54 15.19 16.88
C TYR A 123 -27.18 14.66 16.44
N ARG A 124 -27.14 13.44 15.89
CA ARG A 124 -25.93 12.83 15.34
C ARG A 124 -26.27 11.98 14.12
N GLY A 125 -25.58 12.21 13.01
CA GLY A 125 -25.75 11.40 11.80
C GLY A 125 -25.06 10.05 11.92
N ILE A 126 -25.71 8.99 11.45
CA ILE A 126 -25.21 7.61 11.44
C ILE A 126 -25.33 7.04 10.03
N VAL A 127 -24.27 6.38 9.56
CA VAL A 127 -24.25 5.61 8.32
C VAL A 127 -23.70 4.21 8.62
N ASN A 128 -24.54 3.20 8.41
CA ASN A 128 -24.12 1.79 8.46
C ASN A 128 -23.89 1.30 7.03
N TYR A 129 -22.81 0.55 6.83
CA TYR A 129 -22.45 0.01 5.53
C TYR A 129 -21.66 -1.28 5.68
N THR A 130 -21.57 -2.06 4.60
CA THR A 130 -20.78 -3.29 4.55
C THR A 130 -19.68 -3.19 3.52
N THR A 131 -18.57 -3.87 3.78
CA THR A 131 -17.51 -4.15 2.81
C THR A 131 -17.46 -5.65 2.55
N ASP A 132 -16.98 -6.05 1.37
CA ASP A 132 -16.67 -7.44 1.08
C ASP A 132 -15.50 -7.49 0.09
N GLY A 133 -14.70 -8.54 0.16
CA GLY A 133 -13.54 -8.71 -0.67
C GLY A 133 -12.51 -9.65 -0.07
N ARG A 134 -11.56 -10.05 -0.92
CA ARG A 134 -10.43 -10.89 -0.52
C ARG A 134 -9.18 -10.56 -1.32
N VAL A 135 -8.04 -10.77 -0.69
CA VAL A 135 -6.73 -10.79 -1.33
C VAL A 135 -6.04 -12.10 -1.02
N THR A 136 -5.61 -12.84 -2.04
CA THR A 136 -4.83 -14.07 -1.88
C THR A 136 -3.42 -13.87 -2.40
N ILE A 137 -2.43 -14.15 -1.57
CA ILE A 137 -1.02 -14.26 -1.96
C ILE A 137 -0.74 -15.72 -2.26
N LYS A 138 -0.27 -16.00 -3.48
CA LYS A 138 0.08 -17.34 -3.95
C LYS A 138 1.55 -17.42 -4.32
N SER A 139 2.16 -18.56 -4.03
CA SER A 139 3.51 -18.91 -4.46
C SER A 139 3.56 -20.37 -4.86
N VAL A 140 4.64 -20.75 -5.56
CA VAL A 140 5.00 -22.16 -5.79
C VAL A 140 5.35 -22.88 -4.48
N ASP A 141 5.86 -22.14 -3.48
CA ASP A 141 5.97 -22.63 -2.10
C ASP A 141 4.66 -22.33 -1.35
N GLU A 142 3.85 -23.36 -1.15
CA GLU A 142 2.54 -23.22 -0.53
C GLU A 142 2.59 -22.71 0.92
N ASN A 143 3.72 -22.85 1.61
CA ASN A 143 3.90 -22.30 2.97
C ASN A 143 3.86 -20.78 2.98
N LEU A 144 4.17 -20.15 1.85
CA LEU A 144 4.10 -18.71 1.65
C LEU A 144 2.70 -18.23 1.32
N ASN A 145 1.74 -19.12 1.03
CA ASN A 145 0.38 -18.71 0.71
C ASN A 145 -0.29 -18.00 1.90
N TYR A 146 -1.14 -17.02 1.59
CA TYR A 146 -1.89 -16.27 2.59
C TYR A 146 -3.20 -15.70 2.03
N LEU A 147 -4.23 -15.61 2.87
CA LEU A 147 -5.55 -15.07 2.53
C LEU A 147 -5.89 -13.93 3.50
N LEU A 148 -6.27 -12.79 2.93
CA LEU A 148 -6.88 -11.66 3.63
C LEU A 148 -8.34 -11.55 3.18
N THR A 149 -9.24 -11.32 4.12
CA THR A 149 -10.66 -11.08 3.88
C THR A 149 -11.07 -9.73 4.44
N TYR A 150 -11.90 -9.00 3.70
CA TYR A 150 -12.31 -7.63 4.01
C TYR A 150 -13.83 -7.53 4.12
N LYS A 151 -14.43 -8.49 4.81
CA LYS A 151 -15.87 -8.62 4.98
C LYS A 151 -16.27 -8.17 6.37
N ASP A 152 -16.85 -6.98 6.44
CA ASP A 152 -17.22 -6.33 7.71
C ASP A 152 -18.52 -5.56 7.60
N GLU A 153 -19.21 -5.43 8.73
CA GLU A 153 -20.29 -4.47 8.95
C GLU A 153 -19.73 -3.28 9.74
N LEU A 154 -19.84 -2.08 9.19
CA LEU A 154 -19.17 -0.89 9.66
C LEU A 154 -20.18 0.24 9.94
N LYS A 155 -19.83 1.07 10.92
CA LYS A 155 -20.61 2.24 11.34
C LYS A 155 -19.75 3.49 11.31
N LYS A 156 -20.26 4.53 10.65
CA LYS A 156 -19.73 5.90 10.68
C LYS A 156 -20.71 6.81 11.39
N GLU A 157 -20.19 7.64 12.28
CA GLU A 157 -20.99 8.47 13.15
C GLU A 157 -20.36 9.86 13.34
N GLY A 158 -21.17 10.91 13.15
CA GLY A 158 -20.71 12.31 13.23
C GLY A 158 -20.49 12.75 14.69
N ASP A 159 -20.33 14.03 14.96
CA ASP A 159 -20.40 14.53 16.33
C ASP A 159 -21.82 14.90 16.74
N TRP A 160 -22.10 14.89 18.04
CA TRP A 160 -23.36 15.41 18.57
C TRP A 160 -23.44 16.93 18.34
N THR A 161 -24.51 17.38 17.70
CA THR A 161 -24.72 18.79 17.33
C THR A 161 -26.13 19.25 17.69
N ARG A 162 -26.29 20.51 18.10
CA ARG A 162 -27.61 21.10 18.37
C ARG A 162 -28.41 21.36 17.08
N ASN A 163 -27.80 21.23 15.91
CA ASN A 163 -28.42 21.50 14.61
C ASN A 163 -28.66 20.20 13.82
N TYR A 164 -29.93 19.84 13.63
CA TYR A 164 -30.32 18.70 12.81
C TYR A 164 -29.73 18.75 11.40
N LYS A 165 -29.69 19.94 10.77
CA LYS A 165 -29.14 20.11 9.41
C LYS A 165 -27.67 19.70 9.35
N SER A 166 -26.88 19.98 10.38
CA SER A 166 -25.48 19.56 10.46
C SER A 166 -25.33 18.04 10.53
N ALA A 167 -26.17 17.36 11.32
CA ALA A 167 -26.20 15.89 11.36
C ALA A 167 -26.62 15.29 10.00
N ALA A 168 -27.59 15.89 9.31
CA ALA A 168 -28.00 15.47 7.97
C ALA A 168 -26.92 15.71 6.91
N THR A 169 -26.17 16.83 7.00
CA THR A 169 -25.03 17.09 6.11
C THR A 169 -23.93 16.06 6.29
N TYR A 170 -23.65 15.62 7.52
CA TYR A 170 -22.70 14.53 7.77
C TYR A 170 -23.12 13.22 7.08
N VAL A 171 -24.39 12.81 7.21
CA VAL A 171 -24.88 11.61 6.52
C VAL A 171 -24.69 11.70 5.00
N LYS A 172 -24.91 12.89 4.42
CA LYS A 172 -24.70 13.13 2.98
C LYS A 172 -23.23 13.14 2.57
N SER A 173 -22.32 13.56 3.44
CA SER A 173 -20.87 13.55 3.14
C SER A 173 -20.30 12.12 3.17
N MET A 174 -20.87 11.24 3.98
CA MET A 174 -20.57 9.80 4.01
C MET A 174 -21.29 9.03 2.88
N ASN A 175 -21.17 9.53 1.65
CA ASN A 175 -21.74 8.89 0.46
C ASN A 175 -20.83 7.77 -0.07
N TYR A 176 -21.33 7.04 -1.09
CA TYR A 176 -20.58 5.95 -1.73
C TYR A 176 -19.18 6.35 -2.18
N ARG A 177 -18.96 7.54 -2.75
CA ARG A 177 -17.61 7.95 -3.19
C ARG A 177 -16.64 7.99 -2.00
N THR A 178 -17.03 8.63 -0.91
CA THR A 178 -16.22 8.73 0.32
C THR A 178 -15.93 7.34 0.89
N LEU A 179 -16.96 6.51 1.07
CA LEU A 179 -16.83 5.18 1.66
C LEU A 179 -15.96 4.24 0.80
N ARG A 180 -16.09 4.30 -0.54
CA ARG A 180 -15.24 3.55 -1.46
C ARG A 180 -13.78 3.97 -1.38
N MET A 181 -13.52 5.28 -1.30
CA MET A 181 -12.16 5.80 -1.18
C MET A 181 -11.50 5.35 0.11
N GLU A 182 -12.21 5.45 1.23
CA GLU A 182 -11.73 4.98 2.53
C GLU A 182 -11.50 3.47 2.54
N TYR A 183 -12.41 2.69 1.95
CA TYR A 183 -12.29 1.24 1.87
C TYR A 183 -11.04 0.81 1.10
N VAL A 184 -10.83 1.34 -0.12
CA VAL A 184 -9.66 0.99 -0.94
C VAL A 184 -8.36 1.40 -0.26
N LYS A 185 -8.30 2.61 0.35
CA LYS A 185 -7.12 3.04 1.12
C LYS A 185 -6.84 2.10 2.30
N SER A 186 -7.88 1.73 3.05
CA SER A 186 -7.76 0.81 4.17
C SER A 186 -7.24 -0.57 3.74
N VAL A 187 -7.72 -1.11 2.61
CA VAL A 187 -7.22 -2.36 2.04
C VAL A 187 -5.76 -2.23 1.65
N ILE A 188 -5.37 -1.15 0.96
CA ILE A 188 -3.97 -0.89 0.56
C ILE A 188 -3.06 -0.85 1.78
N ASP A 189 -3.41 -0.09 2.81
CA ASP A 189 -2.62 0.05 4.03
C ASP A 189 -2.46 -1.28 4.76
N ASN A 190 -3.58 -2.01 4.91
CA ASN A 190 -3.57 -3.32 5.55
C ASN A 190 -2.76 -4.36 4.75
N LEU A 191 -2.93 -4.38 3.44
CA LEU A 191 -2.22 -5.28 2.55
C LEU A 191 -0.72 -4.99 2.60
N ASN A 192 -0.31 -3.72 2.44
CA ASN A 192 1.09 -3.30 2.55
C ASN A 192 1.70 -3.68 3.90
N PHE A 193 1.00 -3.42 5.00
CA PHE A 193 1.45 -3.83 6.32
C PHE A 193 1.66 -5.35 6.37
N ARG A 194 0.68 -6.12 5.90
CA ARG A 194 0.71 -7.58 5.97
C ARG A 194 1.79 -8.19 5.08
N VAL A 195 1.89 -7.80 3.82
CA VAL A 195 2.90 -8.36 2.90
C VAL A 195 4.32 -8.02 3.36
N ASN A 196 4.53 -6.85 3.97
CA ASN A 196 5.82 -6.47 4.53
C ASN A 196 6.13 -7.05 5.92
N GLU A 197 5.11 -7.53 6.64
CA GLU A 197 5.31 -8.34 7.85
C GLU A 197 5.64 -9.79 7.47
N LEU A 198 4.91 -10.33 6.49
CA LEU A 198 5.05 -11.71 6.04
C LEU A 198 6.33 -11.94 5.25
N TYR A 199 6.62 -11.09 4.25
CA TYR A 199 7.66 -11.38 3.24
C TYR A 199 8.71 -10.28 3.13
N GLY A 200 8.37 -9.02 3.42
CA GLY A 200 9.24 -7.88 3.18
C GLY A 200 10.40 -7.70 4.17
N TYR A 201 11.53 -7.23 3.64
CA TYR A 201 12.72 -6.80 4.39
C TYR A 201 12.68 -5.28 4.58
N VAL A 202 12.09 -4.81 5.68
CA VAL A 202 11.73 -3.39 5.84
C VAL A 202 12.77 -2.65 6.69
N PRO A 203 13.43 -1.59 6.18
CA PRO A 203 14.22 -0.69 7.03
C PRO A 203 13.31 0.04 8.03
N ILE A 204 13.57 -0.10 9.33
CA ILE A 204 12.78 0.55 10.38
C ILE A 204 13.67 1.35 11.35
N LYS A 205 13.09 2.38 11.97
CA LYS A 205 13.71 3.21 13.02
C LYS A 205 12.88 3.22 14.30
N PRO A 206 12.75 2.09 15.01
CA PRO A 206 11.83 2.01 16.12
C PRO A 206 12.40 2.72 17.35
N MET A 207 11.54 3.34 18.15
CA MET A 207 11.94 3.95 19.42
C MET A 207 12.57 2.88 20.35
N ARG A 208 13.74 3.20 20.91
CA ARG A 208 14.42 2.39 21.94
C ARG A 208 14.76 3.26 23.13
N LEU A 209 14.61 2.69 24.31
CA LEU A 209 14.79 3.39 25.59
C LEU A 209 16.08 2.96 26.25
N PHE A 210 16.74 3.91 26.92
CA PHE A 210 17.90 3.71 27.77
C PHE A 210 17.69 4.38 29.12
N TRP A 211 18.26 3.81 30.18
CA TRP A 211 18.19 4.34 31.53
C TRP A 211 19.46 5.11 31.89
N ILE A 212 19.34 6.42 32.02
CA ILE A 212 20.45 7.32 32.34
C ILE A 212 20.18 8.00 33.68
N LEU A 213 21.22 8.18 34.49
CA LEU A 213 21.10 8.83 35.78
C LEU A 213 20.79 10.32 35.64
N ASN A 214 19.72 10.73 36.32
CA ASN A 214 19.26 12.12 36.41
C ASN A 214 19.79 12.84 37.66
N SER A 215 20.30 12.09 38.63
CA SER A 215 20.82 12.64 39.88
C SER A 215 22.15 13.38 39.65
N LYS A 216 22.07 14.69 39.41
CA LYS A 216 23.22 15.56 39.05
C LYS A 216 24.41 15.50 40.02
N LYS A 217 24.17 15.25 41.31
CA LYS A 217 25.23 15.21 42.34
C LYS A 217 25.93 13.86 42.44
N HIS A 218 25.35 12.80 41.89
CA HIS A 218 25.88 11.45 41.99
C HIS A 218 27.23 11.35 41.25
N PRO A 219 28.25 10.68 41.82
CA PRO A 219 29.59 10.61 41.24
C PRO A 219 29.61 9.97 39.84
N GLU A 220 28.71 9.03 39.55
CA GLU A 220 28.55 8.45 38.20
C GLU A 220 27.90 9.37 37.18
N ASN A 221 27.29 10.50 37.58
CA ASN A 221 26.51 11.32 36.65
C ASN A 221 27.32 11.82 35.43
N PRO A 222 28.56 12.34 35.59
CA PRO A 222 29.37 12.78 34.45
C PRO A 222 29.72 11.64 33.51
N ALA A 223 30.25 10.52 34.04
CA ALA A 223 30.68 9.38 33.24
C ALA A 223 29.50 8.69 32.52
N GLN A 224 28.34 8.58 33.16
CA GLN A 224 27.16 8.02 32.50
C GLN A 224 26.60 8.93 31.39
N LYS A 225 26.73 10.25 31.53
CA LYS A 225 26.34 11.19 30.48
C LYS A 225 27.27 11.10 29.27
N GLU A 226 28.56 10.91 29.50
CA GLU A 226 29.53 10.66 28.43
C GLU A 226 29.20 9.34 27.71
N ALA A 227 28.99 8.26 28.45
CA ALA A 227 28.56 6.98 27.89
C ALA A 227 27.22 7.10 27.11
N TRP A 228 26.28 7.91 27.61
CA TRP A 228 25.05 8.21 26.87
C TRP A 228 25.33 8.95 25.56
N SER A 229 26.20 9.98 25.58
CA SER A 229 26.58 10.73 24.38
C SER A 229 27.20 9.81 23.32
N THR A 230 28.03 8.85 23.74
CA THR A 230 28.58 7.81 22.85
C THR A 230 27.49 6.93 22.24
N ILE A 231 26.54 6.44 23.05
CA ILE A 231 25.40 5.65 22.59
C ILE A 231 24.57 6.43 21.56
N GLU A 232 24.23 7.68 21.88
CA GLU A 232 23.42 8.55 21.04
C GLU A 232 24.11 8.81 19.69
N ALA A 233 25.40 9.14 19.70
CA ALA A 233 26.18 9.35 18.49
C ALA A 233 26.27 8.09 17.61
N ALA A 234 26.59 6.94 18.22
CA ALA A 234 26.75 5.67 17.51
C ALA A 234 25.45 5.24 16.81
N PHE A 235 24.34 5.19 17.54
CA PHE A 235 23.07 4.73 16.97
C PHE A 235 22.38 5.75 16.05
N LYS A 236 22.73 7.04 16.15
CA LYS A 236 22.30 8.05 15.17
C LYS A 236 22.94 7.81 13.79
N GLY A 237 24.17 7.31 13.76
CA GLY A 237 24.89 6.97 12.52
C GLY A 237 24.54 5.59 11.94
N MET A 238 23.92 4.71 12.73
CA MET A 238 23.57 3.35 12.31
C MET A 238 22.56 3.35 11.15
N LYS A 239 22.86 2.61 10.08
CA LYS A 239 21.99 2.41 8.92
C LYS A 239 21.61 0.94 8.77
N ALA A 240 20.44 0.71 8.17
CA ALA A 240 19.94 -0.66 7.95
C ALA A 240 20.72 -1.40 6.86
N GLN A 241 21.24 -0.68 5.87
CA GLN A 241 21.91 -1.24 4.70
C GLN A 241 23.44 -1.31 4.83
N GLU A 242 24.01 -0.95 5.98
CA GLU A 242 25.45 -0.90 6.21
C GLU A 242 25.84 -1.84 7.37
N PRO A 243 26.98 -2.55 7.29
CA PRO A 243 27.45 -3.42 8.37
C PRO A 243 27.57 -2.71 9.73
N VAL A 244 27.28 -3.44 10.81
CA VAL A 244 27.23 -2.86 12.17
C VAL A 244 28.59 -2.76 12.87
N ASN A 245 29.67 -3.26 12.27
CA ASN A 245 30.99 -3.35 12.91
C ASN A 245 31.53 -1.98 13.38
N GLY A 246 31.43 -0.94 12.56
CA GLY A 246 31.85 0.41 12.95
C GLY A 246 31.01 0.99 14.10
N VAL A 247 29.73 0.65 14.16
CA VAL A 247 28.85 1.03 15.28
C VAL A 247 29.29 0.31 16.56
N LYS A 248 29.58 -0.99 16.47
CA LYS A 248 30.09 -1.80 17.60
C LYS A 248 31.39 -1.22 18.17
N GLU A 249 32.35 -0.87 17.32
CA GLU A 249 33.62 -0.24 17.73
C GLU A 249 33.37 1.09 18.45
N SER A 250 32.52 1.95 17.89
CA SER A 250 32.21 3.26 18.48
C SER A 250 31.50 3.17 19.85
N LEU A 251 30.81 2.07 20.15
CA LEU A 251 30.11 1.83 21.41
C LEU A 251 31.01 1.30 22.52
N GLN A 252 32.23 0.83 22.19
CA GLN A 252 33.11 0.17 23.17
C GLN A 252 33.41 1.00 24.43
N PRO A 253 33.62 2.33 24.35
CA PRO A 253 33.77 3.15 25.56
C PRO A 253 32.54 3.12 26.48
N ALA A 254 31.34 3.19 25.91
CA ALA A 254 30.09 3.14 26.68
C ALA A 254 29.83 1.75 27.27
N ILE A 255 30.09 0.69 26.50
CA ILE A 255 30.01 -0.71 26.97
C ILE A 255 30.93 -0.89 28.20
N SER A 256 32.21 -0.51 28.05
CA SER A 256 33.21 -0.64 29.12
C SER A 256 32.80 0.13 30.39
N TYR A 257 32.22 1.32 30.21
CA TYR A 257 31.67 2.10 31.33
C TYR A 257 30.57 1.33 32.08
N PHE A 258 29.53 0.85 31.36
CA PHE A 258 28.42 0.16 32.00
C PHE A 258 28.84 -1.17 32.63
N GLU A 259 29.80 -1.89 32.03
CA GLU A 259 30.37 -3.12 32.59
C GLU A 259 31.10 -2.89 33.93
N SER A 260 31.61 -1.68 34.17
CA SER A 260 32.27 -1.32 35.43
C SER A 260 31.32 -1.12 36.61
N ILE A 261 30.04 -0.80 36.35
CA ILE A 261 29.08 -0.38 37.38
C ILE A 261 28.81 -1.46 38.43
N PRO A 262 28.60 -2.74 38.08
CA PRO A 262 28.43 -3.81 39.05
C PRO A 262 29.57 -3.93 40.07
N GLY A 263 30.83 -3.76 39.63
CA GLY A 263 31.99 -3.82 40.51
C GLY A 263 32.10 -2.61 41.44
N LYS A 264 31.71 -1.42 40.97
CA LYS A 264 31.70 -0.18 41.77
C LYS A 264 30.59 -0.13 42.81
N TYR A 265 29.45 -0.78 42.53
CA TYR A 265 28.26 -0.78 43.37
C TYR A 265 27.79 -2.22 43.65
N PRO A 266 28.52 -3.01 44.45
CA PRO A 266 28.19 -4.42 44.71
C PRO A 266 27.08 -4.61 45.77
N GLY A 267 26.69 -3.56 46.49
CA GLY A 267 25.76 -3.65 47.63
C GLY A 267 24.35 -4.14 47.27
N ASP A 268 23.66 -4.77 48.23
CA ASP A 268 22.29 -5.26 48.04
C ASP A 268 21.20 -4.19 48.25
N ASP A 269 21.60 -2.97 48.60
CA ASP A 269 20.69 -1.87 48.82
C ASP A 269 19.98 -1.43 47.51
N LYS A 270 18.79 -0.83 47.67
CA LYS A 270 17.94 -0.44 46.55
C LYS A 270 18.62 0.47 45.54
N LYS A 271 19.56 1.33 45.95
CA LYS A 271 20.23 2.27 45.05
C LYS A 271 21.30 1.56 44.23
N SER A 272 22.12 0.72 44.87
CA SER A 272 23.12 -0.10 44.18
C SER A 272 22.45 -1.05 43.18
N LYS A 273 21.36 -1.73 43.58
CA LYS A 273 20.52 -2.53 42.68
C LYS A 273 20.01 -1.73 41.50
N LYS A 274 19.56 -0.49 41.71
CA LYS A 274 19.04 0.37 40.64
C LYS A 274 20.13 0.80 39.64
N LEU A 275 21.33 1.12 40.12
CA LEU A 275 22.47 1.45 39.25
C LEU A 275 22.89 0.24 38.39
N ARG A 276 23.03 -0.94 39.01
CA ARG A 276 23.31 -2.19 38.28
C ARG A 276 22.22 -2.53 37.28
N TYR A 277 20.95 -2.41 37.66
CA TYR A 277 19.82 -2.59 36.76
C TYR A 277 19.94 -1.68 35.52
N GLY A 278 20.19 -0.37 35.72
CA GLY A 278 20.34 0.57 34.61
C GLY A 278 21.49 0.18 33.67
N ALA A 279 22.62 -0.25 34.23
CA ALA A 279 23.77 -0.72 33.45
C ALA A 279 23.45 -2.01 32.66
N TYR A 280 22.91 -3.03 33.31
CA TYR A 280 22.56 -4.29 32.65
C TYR A 280 21.48 -4.11 31.59
N TYR A 281 20.47 -3.28 31.87
CA TYR A 281 19.44 -2.93 30.89
C TYR A 281 20.06 -2.28 29.65
N ASN A 282 20.91 -1.26 29.84
CA ASN A 282 21.54 -0.56 28.72
C ASN A 282 22.45 -1.49 27.91
N LEU A 283 23.28 -2.31 28.57
CA LEU A 283 24.15 -3.29 27.90
C LEU A 283 23.34 -4.30 27.09
N GLY A 284 22.34 -4.92 27.71
CA GLY A 284 21.49 -5.90 27.03
C GLY A 284 20.79 -5.32 25.81
N HIS A 285 20.34 -4.07 25.88
CA HIS A 285 19.74 -3.37 24.75
C HIS A 285 20.75 -2.96 23.67
N ILE A 286 21.99 -2.59 24.03
CA ILE A 286 23.08 -2.36 23.07
C ILE A 286 23.35 -3.64 22.28
N TYR A 287 23.60 -4.76 22.96
CA TYR A 287 23.92 -6.03 22.30
C TYR A 287 22.76 -6.52 21.41
N LEU A 288 21.51 -6.40 21.88
CA LEU A 288 20.35 -6.73 21.06
C LEU A 288 20.28 -5.87 19.77
N LEU A 289 20.69 -4.61 19.81
CA LEU A 289 20.73 -3.74 18.63
C LEU A 289 21.93 -4.03 17.73
N LEU A 290 23.01 -4.58 18.27
CA LEU A 290 24.19 -5.02 17.52
C LEU A 290 24.08 -6.44 16.96
N ASP A 291 22.89 -7.05 17.02
CA ASP A 291 22.62 -8.44 16.62
C ASP A 291 23.39 -9.50 17.44
N ASP A 292 23.90 -9.13 18.62
CA ASP A 292 24.61 -10.01 19.54
C ASP A 292 23.63 -10.64 20.55
N ILE A 293 22.97 -11.71 20.09
CA ILE A 293 21.91 -12.43 20.83
C ILE A 293 22.44 -13.00 22.15
N GLU A 294 23.64 -13.58 22.13
CA GLU A 294 24.21 -14.25 23.29
C GLU A 294 24.45 -13.26 24.44
N ASN A 295 25.13 -12.13 24.15
CA ASN A 295 25.36 -11.11 25.16
C ASN A 295 24.06 -10.46 25.62
N ALA A 296 23.10 -10.22 24.72
CA ALA A 296 21.77 -9.72 25.11
C ALA A 296 21.09 -10.62 26.15
N LYS A 297 21.16 -11.95 25.98
CA LYS A 297 20.61 -12.94 26.93
C LYS A 297 21.38 -12.97 28.25
N ILE A 298 22.71 -12.88 28.21
CA ILE A 298 23.56 -12.78 29.42
C ILE A 298 23.12 -11.59 30.28
N TYR A 299 22.97 -10.41 29.67
CA TYR A 299 22.53 -9.21 30.40
C TYR A 299 21.07 -9.28 30.82
N GLY A 300 20.21 -9.95 30.05
CA GLY A 300 18.84 -10.28 30.46
C GLY A 300 18.78 -11.08 31.76
N ASN A 301 19.62 -12.12 31.89
CA ASN A 301 19.73 -12.90 33.13
C ASN A 301 20.28 -12.07 34.28
N LYS A 302 21.31 -11.24 34.05
CA LYS A 302 21.83 -10.31 35.07
C LYS A 302 20.76 -9.34 35.59
N ILE A 303 19.82 -8.89 34.76
CA ILE A 303 18.67 -8.07 35.20
C ILE A 303 17.74 -8.86 36.14
N ILE A 304 17.48 -10.14 35.81
CA ILE A 304 16.62 -11.03 36.62
C ILE A 304 17.27 -11.30 37.98
N GLU A 305 18.56 -11.65 37.97
CA GLU A 305 19.37 -11.94 39.17
C GLU A 305 19.51 -10.72 40.08
N ASN A 306 19.63 -9.52 39.50
CA ASN A 306 19.74 -8.28 40.26
C ASN A 306 18.47 -7.90 41.06
N ASP A 307 17.32 -8.50 40.74
CA ASP A 307 16.06 -8.38 41.50
C ASP A 307 15.60 -6.94 41.76
N TYR A 308 15.65 -6.09 40.73
CA TYR A 308 15.07 -4.74 40.76
C TYR A 308 13.81 -4.63 39.89
N ASP A 309 13.89 -5.13 38.66
CA ASP A 309 12.75 -5.31 37.75
C ASP A 309 13.00 -6.55 36.87
N LYS A 310 12.62 -7.73 37.38
CA LYS A 310 12.81 -9.01 36.65
C LYS A 310 12.01 -9.06 35.34
N GLY A 311 10.96 -8.24 35.22
CA GLY A 311 10.11 -8.22 34.04
C GLY A 311 10.87 -7.76 32.81
N ASP A 312 11.75 -6.76 32.96
CA ASP A 312 12.59 -6.28 31.85
C ASP A 312 13.59 -7.32 31.36
N GLY A 313 14.24 -8.04 32.28
CA GLY A 313 15.17 -9.12 31.90
C GLY A 313 14.48 -10.23 31.11
N LYS A 314 13.30 -10.68 31.57
CA LYS A 314 12.48 -11.67 30.84
C LYS A 314 12.05 -11.16 29.45
N ARG A 315 11.65 -9.89 29.34
CA ARG A 315 11.28 -9.27 28.06
C ARG A 315 12.46 -9.17 27.10
N LEU A 316 13.65 -8.85 27.61
CA LEU A 316 14.87 -8.76 26.81
C LEU A 316 15.27 -10.13 26.25
N ILE A 317 15.29 -11.18 27.09
CA ILE A 317 15.59 -12.56 26.67
C ILE A 317 14.60 -13.00 25.60
N LYS A 318 13.29 -12.80 25.84
CA LYS A 318 12.25 -13.13 24.84
C LYS A 318 12.50 -12.44 23.48
N ARG A 319 12.92 -11.17 23.48
CA ARG A 319 13.23 -10.45 22.23
C ARG A 319 14.48 -10.99 21.54
N ALA A 320 15.49 -11.39 22.31
CA ALA A 320 16.70 -12.01 21.78
C ALA A 320 16.39 -13.38 21.15
N ASP A 321 15.57 -14.21 21.82
CA ASP A 321 15.13 -15.50 21.28
C ASP A 321 14.28 -15.32 20.01
N GLN A 322 13.34 -14.36 20.00
CA GLN A 322 12.57 -14.03 18.80
C GLN A 322 13.45 -13.56 17.63
N LEU A 323 14.54 -12.84 17.92
CA LEU A 323 15.49 -12.43 16.89
C LEU A 323 16.29 -13.62 16.36
N ALA A 324 16.70 -14.55 17.23
CA ALA A 324 17.37 -15.80 16.85
C ALA A 324 16.50 -16.63 15.90
N GLU A 325 15.21 -16.83 16.24
CA GLU A 325 14.28 -17.54 15.38
C GLU A 325 14.11 -16.86 13.99
N LEU A 326 14.15 -15.53 13.95
CA LEU A 326 14.09 -14.78 12.69
C LEU A 326 15.36 -14.97 11.88
N PHE A 327 16.54 -14.95 12.50
CA PHE A 327 17.82 -15.25 11.86
C PHE A 327 17.82 -16.64 11.23
N ASP A 328 17.37 -17.65 11.97
CA ASP A 328 17.29 -19.02 11.46
C ASP A 328 16.32 -19.13 10.26
N LYS A 329 15.12 -18.55 10.38
CA LYS A 329 14.12 -18.57 9.29
C LYS A 329 14.61 -17.85 8.04
N ASN A 330 15.31 -16.73 8.20
CA ASN A 330 15.78 -15.90 7.11
C ASN A 330 17.14 -16.32 6.56
N GLN A 331 17.82 -17.27 7.23
CA GLN A 331 19.18 -17.70 6.92
C GLN A 331 20.19 -16.54 6.89
N VAL A 332 20.05 -15.61 7.84
CA VAL A 332 20.96 -14.47 8.03
C VAL A 332 21.37 -14.39 9.49
N ASN A 333 22.51 -13.76 9.78
CA ASN A 333 23.01 -13.54 11.15
C ASN A 333 22.99 -12.06 11.55
N THR A 334 22.45 -11.19 10.70
CA THR A 334 22.37 -9.75 10.95
C THR A 334 21.16 -9.12 10.26
N ARG A 335 20.68 -8.01 10.84
CA ARG A 335 19.67 -7.10 10.28
C ARG A 335 20.31 -5.92 9.52
N HIS A 336 21.60 -6.01 9.21
CA HIS A 336 22.39 -4.95 8.60
C HIS A 336 22.96 -5.40 7.25
N PHE A 337 22.15 -5.30 6.20
CA PHE A 337 22.50 -5.75 4.86
C PHE A 337 21.73 -4.97 3.79
N GLU A 338 22.25 -4.99 2.56
CA GLU A 338 21.65 -4.30 1.42
C GLU A 338 20.25 -4.85 1.10
N ILE A 339 19.31 -3.94 0.78
CA ILE A 339 17.95 -4.28 0.39
C ILE A 339 17.63 -3.56 -0.92
N ILE A 340 17.31 -4.34 -1.95
CA ILE A 340 16.91 -3.84 -3.26
C ILE A 340 15.37 -3.91 -3.35
N THR A 341 14.74 -2.78 -3.66
CA THR A 341 13.30 -2.71 -3.93
C THR A 341 13.11 -2.00 -5.26
N GLU A 342 12.50 -2.69 -6.21
CA GLU A 342 12.35 -2.20 -7.58
C GLU A 342 10.92 -2.36 -8.04
N ASP A 343 10.44 -1.42 -8.85
CA ASP A 343 9.20 -1.57 -9.60
C ASP A 343 9.53 -1.58 -11.10
N LYS A 344 9.39 -2.75 -11.75
CA LYS A 344 9.62 -2.92 -13.19
C LYS A 344 8.31 -2.91 -13.99
N THR A 345 7.22 -2.45 -13.37
CA THR A 345 5.93 -2.33 -14.04
C THR A 345 5.81 -0.96 -14.71
N GLY A 346 5.01 -0.88 -15.78
CA GLY A 346 4.58 0.39 -16.36
C GLY A 346 3.50 1.12 -15.54
N PHE A 347 3.32 0.78 -14.26
CA PHE A 347 2.37 1.47 -13.40
C PHE A 347 2.96 2.84 -13.06
N ASN A 348 2.54 3.88 -13.80
CA ASN A 348 2.92 5.26 -13.50
C ASN A 348 2.70 5.52 -12.00
N ALA A 349 3.77 5.88 -11.30
CA ALA A 349 3.71 6.21 -9.87
C ALA A 349 2.87 7.47 -9.71
N VAL A 350 1.55 7.30 -9.57
CA VAL A 350 0.67 8.43 -9.30
C VAL A 350 0.99 8.90 -7.88
N GLU A 351 1.67 10.04 -7.76
CA GLU A 351 1.92 10.67 -6.47
C GLU A 351 0.59 10.82 -5.71
N ALA A 352 0.63 10.54 -4.40
CA ALA A 352 -0.56 10.46 -3.56
C ALA A 352 -1.30 11.81 -3.38
N ASN A 353 -0.80 12.90 -3.98
CA ASN A 353 -1.31 14.25 -3.79
C ASN A 353 -2.44 14.67 -4.75
N GLN A 354 -2.93 13.77 -5.61
CA GLN A 354 -4.08 14.04 -6.50
C GLN A 354 -5.41 13.43 -6.02
N VAL A 355 -5.44 12.81 -4.83
CA VAL A 355 -6.71 12.48 -4.14
C VAL A 355 -6.97 13.60 -3.14
N ALA A 356 -7.35 14.77 -3.64
CA ALA A 356 -7.64 15.94 -2.84
C ALA A 356 -8.68 15.62 -1.74
N ASP A 357 -8.27 15.87 -0.51
CA ASP A 357 -9.16 16.09 0.63
C ASP A 357 -9.88 17.41 0.38
N ASN A 358 -11.04 17.36 -0.28
CA ASN A 358 -11.82 18.56 -0.57
C ASN A 358 -12.53 19.04 0.70
N ASN A 359 -11.75 19.67 1.58
CA ASN A 359 -12.21 20.66 2.54
C ASN A 359 -11.17 21.80 2.59
N GLN A 360 -10.91 22.42 1.45
CA GLN A 360 -10.37 23.77 1.43
C GLN A 360 -10.80 24.48 0.15
N GLU A 361 -11.57 25.55 0.33
CA GLU A 361 -11.90 26.55 -0.67
C GLU A 361 -10.61 27.22 -1.14
N ASP A 362 -10.34 27.11 -2.44
CA ASP A 362 -9.81 28.14 -3.35
C ASP A 362 -9.38 27.41 -4.64
N GLU A 363 -10.35 27.10 -5.53
CA GLU A 363 -10.08 26.49 -6.83
C GLU A 363 -9.68 27.59 -7.84
N GLU A 364 -8.43 27.56 -8.30
CA GLU A 364 -8.16 27.99 -9.68
C GLU A 364 -9.00 27.11 -10.62
N GLU A 365 -9.75 27.76 -11.52
CA GLU A 365 -10.67 27.07 -12.43
C GLU A 365 -9.89 26.10 -13.34
N PHE A 366 -10.23 24.81 -13.29
CA PHE A 366 -9.59 23.79 -14.13
C PHE A 366 -9.83 24.09 -15.62
N ASP A 367 -8.74 24.39 -16.33
CA ASP A 367 -8.77 24.69 -17.77
C ASP A 367 -8.21 23.53 -18.61
N ALA A 368 -9.11 22.69 -19.11
CA ALA A 368 -8.77 21.57 -19.99
C ALA A 368 -8.15 22.03 -21.32
N ALA A 369 -8.31 23.29 -21.74
CA ALA A 369 -7.73 23.79 -22.98
C ALA A 369 -6.21 23.99 -22.90
N ASN A 370 -5.70 24.29 -21.70
CA ASN A 370 -4.29 24.54 -21.44
C ASN A 370 -3.58 23.37 -20.75
N HIS A 371 -4.29 22.26 -20.52
CA HIS A 371 -3.74 21.08 -19.83
C HIS A 371 -3.08 20.12 -20.83
N PRO A 372 -1.81 19.69 -20.61
CA PRO A 372 -1.03 18.92 -21.59
C PRO A 372 -1.64 17.54 -21.94
N ASP A 373 -2.36 16.93 -21.00
CA ASP A 373 -2.99 15.63 -21.20
C ASP A 373 -4.33 15.68 -21.95
N TYR A 374 -4.85 16.86 -22.28
CA TYR A 374 -6.16 17.02 -22.91
C TYR A 374 -6.04 17.44 -24.36
N SER A 375 -6.86 16.85 -25.21
CA SER A 375 -6.95 17.22 -26.62
C SER A 375 -8.35 17.72 -26.94
N LEU A 376 -8.43 18.82 -27.70
CA LEU A 376 -9.67 19.23 -28.34
C LEU A 376 -10.17 18.06 -29.19
N SER A 377 -11.41 17.66 -28.96
CA SER A 377 -12.02 16.45 -29.48
C SER A 377 -13.44 16.73 -29.94
N TYR A 378 -13.84 16.04 -30.99
CA TYR A 378 -15.18 16.10 -31.55
C TYR A 378 -15.85 14.75 -31.38
N VAL A 379 -16.88 14.69 -30.54
CA VAL A 379 -17.68 13.50 -30.29
C VAL A 379 -18.90 13.54 -31.20
N MET A 380 -18.90 12.67 -32.20
CA MET A 380 -20.03 12.49 -33.12
C MET A 380 -21.01 11.51 -32.47
N MET A 381 -22.21 12.00 -32.18
CA MET A 381 -23.28 11.25 -31.53
C MET A 381 -24.05 10.43 -32.57
N GLN A 382 -24.64 9.30 -32.15
CA GLN A 382 -25.55 8.53 -33.01
C GLN A 382 -26.80 9.32 -33.42
N SER A 383 -27.15 10.38 -32.68
CA SER A 383 -28.22 11.33 -33.06
C SER A 383 -27.89 12.17 -34.28
N GLY A 384 -26.62 12.24 -34.69
CA GLY A 384 -26.11 13.16 -35.72
C GLY A 384 -25.51 14.46 -35.16
N ASP A 385 -25.67 14.71 -33.85
CA ASP A 385 -25.06 15.86 -33.19
C ASP A 385 -23.54 15.70 -33.04
N THR A 386 -22.81 16.81 -33.03
CA THR A 386 -21.38 16.81 -32.72
C THR A 386 -21.12 17.65 -31.48
N LEU A 387 -20.53 17.05 -30.46
CA LEU A 387 -20.08 17.74 -29.25
C LEU A 387 -18.58 18.02 -29.33
N ALA A 388 -18.21 19.30 -29.36
CA ALA A 388 -16.82 19.71 -29.21
C ALA A 388 -16.46 19.86 -27.72
N GLY A 389 -15.32 19.32 -27.31
CA GLY A 389 -14.81 19.42 -25.95
C GLY A 389 -13.43 18.82 -25.79
N TYR A 390 -12.93 18.73 -24.57
CA TYR A 390 -11.58 18.25 -24.28
C TYR A 390 -11.64 16.85 -23.67
N VAL A 391 -10.94 15.91 -24.30
CA VAL A 391 -10.81 14.53 -23.79
C VAL A 391 -9.40 14.32 -23.30
N ASN A 392 -9.27 13.63 -22.16
CA ASN A 392 -7.98 13.25 -21.62
C ASN A 392 -7.37 12.10 -22.45
N MET A 393 -6.28 12.39 -23.14
CA MET A 393 -5.59 11.46 -24.05
C MET A 393 -4.91 10.31 -23.31
N THR A 394 -4.51 10.51 -22.05
CA THR A 394 -3.88 9.44 -21.24
C THR A 394 -4.88 8.37 -20.80
N LYS A 395 -6.19 8.66 -20.84
CA LYS A 395 -7.25 7.74 -20.42
C LYS A 395 -7.83 6.89 -21.57
N LEU A 396 -7.32 7.06 -22.80
CA LEU A 396 -7.91 6.38 -23.96
C LEU A 396 -7.78 4.86 -23.92
N THR A 397 -6.68 4.34 -23.35
CA THR A 397 -6.39 2.90 -23.26
C THR A 397 -7.27 2.16 -22.24
N SER A 398 -7.90 2.89 -21.31
CA SER A 398 -8.83 2.35 -20.30
C SER A 398 -10.30 2.62 -20.59
N LEU A 399 -10.62 3.24 -21.73
CA LEU A 399 -12.01 3.45 -22.14
C LEU A 399 -12.76 2.13 -22.29
N TYR A 400 -13.87 2.01 -21.56
CA TYR A 400 -14.81 0.88 -21.63
C TYR A 400 -16.04 1.31 -22.45
N ASN A 401 -17.14 1.66 -21.78
CA ASN A 401 -18.41 2.04 -22.39
C ASN A 401 -18.84 3.48 -22.08
N LYS A 402 -17.96 4.29 -21.49
CA LYS A 402 -18.24 5.69 -21.13
C LYS A 402 -17.03 6.56 -21.45
N LEU A 403 -17.29 7.74 -22.01
CA LEU A 403 -16.30 8.76 -22.34
C LEU A 403 -16.58 10.00 -21.50
N SER A 404 -15.55 10.54 -20.85
CA SER A 404 -15.63 11.83 -20.17
C SER A 404 -15.09 12.93 -21.08
N VAL A 405 -15.90 13.96 -21.31
CA VAL A 405 -15.58 15.11 -22.16
C VAL A 405 -15.76 16.38 -21.34
N PHE A 406 -14.74 17.23 -21.29
CA PHE A 406 -14.86 18.55 -20.69
C PHE A 406 -15.41 19.53 -21.72
N VAL A 407 -16.53 20.17 -21.42
CA VAL A 407 -17.19 21.14 -22.28
C VAL A 407 -17.34 22.46 -21.54
N LYS A 408 -17.51 23.55 -22.29
CA LYS A 408 -17.89 24.83 -21.70
C LYS A 408 -19.41 24.84 -21.47
N ASP A 409 -19.84 25.21 -20.28
CA ASP A 409 -21.26 25.46 -20.02
C ASP A 409 -21.69 26.84 -20.54
N PHE A 410 -22.95 27.22 -20.28
CA PHE A 410 -23.51 28.49 -20.75
C PHE A 410 -22.85 29.73 -20.13
N GLU A 411 -22.13 29.57 -19.03
CA GLU A 411 -21.40 30.62 -18.33
C GLU A 411 -19.92 30.65 -18.75
N GLY A 412 -19.50 29.75 -19.65
CA GLY A 412 -18.12 29.64 -20.10
C GLY A 412 -17.22 28.86 -19.13
N LYS A 413 -17.81 28.16 -18.14
CA LYS A 413 -17.07 27.34 -17.18
C LYS A 413 -16.83 25.94 -17.73
N THR A 414 -15.63 25.40 -17.48
CA THR A 414 -15.28 24.03 -17.90
C THR A 414 -15.96 23.00 -17.01
N VAL A 415 -16.85 22.16 -17.57
CA VAL A 415 -17.58 21.11 -16.85
C VAL A 415 -17.44 19.74 -17.51
N PRO A 416 -17.29 18.65 -16.74
CA PRO A 416 -17.23 17.30 -17.30
C PRO A 416 -18.64 16.80 -17.67
N ARG A 417 -18.75 16.17 -18.84
CA ARG A 417 -19.91 15.38 -19.27
C ARG A 417 -19.48 13.94 -19.55
N THR A 418 -20.23 12.99 -19.01
CA THR A 418 -20.03 11.55 -19.28
C THR A 418 -21.04 11.10 -20.33
N ILE A 419 -20.55 10.49 -21.41
CA ILE A 419 -21.35 10.04 -22.55
C ILE A 419 -21.17 8.53 -22.71
N ALA A 420 -22.26 7.79 -22.89
CA ALA A 420 -22.19 6.35 -23.09
C ALA A 420 -21.74 6.01 -24.51
N ALA A 421 -20.99 4.92 -24.67
CA ALA A 421 -20.56 4.40 -25.97
C ALA A 421 -21.75 4.00 -26.86
N SER A 422 -22.91 3.70 -26.27
CA SER A 422 -24.15 3.47 -27.01
C SER A 422 -24.74 4.73 -27.66
N GLU A 423 -24.28 5.91 -27.25
CA GLU A 423 -24.77 7.21 -27.75
C GLU A 423 -23.79 7.86 -28.73
N VAL A 424 -22.56 7.35 -28.80
CA VAL A 424 -21.47 7.86 -29.64
C VAL A 424 -21.32 6.98 -30.87
N ASP A 425 -21.07 7.56 -32.04
CA ASP A 425 -20.64 6.85 -33.24
C ASP A 425 -19.10 6.84 -33.33
N MET A 426 -18.51 8.03 -33.26
CA MET A 426 -17.07 8.24 -33.39
C MET A 426 -16.57 9.40 -32.53
N VAL A 427 -15.33 9.30 -32.06
CA VAL A 427 -14.59 10.41 -31.49
C VAL A 427 -13.41 10.72 -32.38
N VAL A 428 -13.21 11.99 -32.71
CA VAL A 428 -12.03 12.49 -33.44
C VAL A 428 -11.25 13.41 -32.52
N PHE A 429 -10.00 13.06 -32.23
CA PHE A 429 -9.10 13.86 -31.40
C PHE A 429 -8.35 14.90 -32.23
N GLY A 430 -7.81 15.93 -31.59
CA GLY A 430 -7.09 17.01 -32.25
C GLY A 430 -5.81 16.57 -32.97
N ASN A 431 -5.26 15.41 -32.59
CA ASN A 431 -4.14 14.76 -33.28
C ASN A 431 -4.59 13.92 -34.51
N GLY A 432 -5.89 13.88 -34.83
CA GLY A 432 -6.46 13.12 -35.94
C GLY A 432 -6.75 11.64 -35.63
N GLU A 433 -6.39 11.14 -34.44
CA GLU A 433 -6.75 9.79 -34.00
C GLU A 433 -8.27 9.65 -33.86
N LYS A 434 -8.76 8.41 -34.01
CA LYS A 434 -10.19 8.11 -33.99
C LYS A 434 -10.51 6.91 -33.10
N LEU A 435 -11.51 7.06 -32.26
CA LEU A 435 -12.19 5.95 -31.59
C LEU A 435 -13.58 5.75 -32.18
N TYR A 436 -14.00 4.49 -32.24
CA TYR A 436 -15.30 4.08 -32.73
C TYR A 436 -16.05 3.38 -31.60
N THR A 437 -17.37 3.26 -31.72
CA THR A 437 -18.13 2.41 -30.81
C THR A 437 -18.70 1.21 -31.58
N ILE A 438 -18.57 0.02 -31.00
CA ILE A 438 -19.21 -1.18 -31.53
C ILE A 438 -19.77 -2.03 -30.39
N PRO A 439 -20.90 -2.73 -30.60
CA PRO A 439 -21.41 -3.69 -29.64
C PRO A 439 -20.68 -5.03 -29.77
N PHE A 440 -20.19 -5.57 -28.65
CA PHE A 440 -19.69 -6.96 -28.57
C PHE A 440 -19.68 -7.47 -27.13
N LYS A 441 -19.49 -8.78 -26.97
CA LYS A 441 -19.34 -9.45 -25.67
C LYS A 441 -17.84 -9.61 -25.35
N GLU A 442 -17.41 -9.02 -24.24
CA GLU A 442 -16.02 -9.08 -23.76
C GLU A 442 -15.67 -10.50 -23.29
N ALA A 443 -14.44 -10.94 -23.54
CA ALA A 443 -13.98 -12.24 -23.09
C ALA A 443 -13.84 -12.34 -21.56
N ALA A 444 -13.40 -11.27 -20.87
CA ALA A 444 -13.23 -11.27 -19.41
C ALA A 444 -14.56 -11.44 -18.64
N GLU A 445 -15.64 -10.79 -19.10
CA GLU A 445 -16.97 -10.96 -18.51
C GLU A 445 -17.55 -12.36 -18.75
N ALA A 446 -17.15 -13.05 -19.83
CA ALA A 446 -17.64 -14.38 -20.17
C ALA A 446 -17.08 -15.50 -19.27
N VAL A 447 -16.00 -15.24 -18.52
CA VAL A 447 -15.36 -16.19 -17.59
C VAL A 447 -16.00 -16.16 -16.21
N THR A 448 -16.57 -15.02 -15.81
CA THR A 448 -17.41 -14.91 -14.61
C THR A 448 -18.81 -15.42 -14.94
N LEU A 449 -19.39 -16.31 -14.13
CA LEU A 449 -20.71 -16.96 -14.32
C LEU A 449 -21.92 -15.99 -14.41
N ASN A 450 -21.69 -14.69 -14.52
CA ASN A 450 -22.69 -13.69 -14.83
C ASN A 450 -22.91 -13.62 -16.35
N LYS A 451 -24.16 -13.46 -16.79
CA LYS A 451 -24.47 -13.26 -18.22
C LYS A 451 -23.77 -12.01 -18.73
N ALA A 452 -22.59 -12.17 -19.34
CA ALA A 452 -21.93 -11.11 -20.07
C ALA A 452 -22.85 -10.62 -21.20
N ASN A 453 -23.20 -9.33 -21.16
CA ASN A 453 -24.16 -8.72 -22.06
C ASN A 453 -23.45 -8.08 -23.26
N THR A 454 -24.04 -8.23 -24.45
CA THR A 454 -23.58 -7.50 -25.64
C THR A 454 -23.84 -6.01 -25.44
N GLY A 455 -22.78 -5.20 -25.38
CA GLY A 455 -22.87 -3.76 -25.14
C GLY A 455 -21.85 -2.98 -25.96
N HIS A 456 -22.20 -1.73 -26.29
CA HIS A 456 -21.32 -0.81 -27.02
C HIS A 456 -20.10 -0.44 -26.19
N LYS A 457 -18.93 -0.47 -26.83
CA LYS A 457 -17.64 -0.17 -26.21
C LYS A 457 -16.79 0.67 -27.16
N PHE A 458 -15.94 1.53 -26.60
CA PHE A 458 -14.98 2.30 -27.38
C PHE A 458 -13.84 1.41 -27.85
N VAL A 459 -13.54 1.46 -29.15
CA VAL A 459 -12.54 0.62 -29.79
C VAL A 459 -11.69 1.42 -30.77
N LYS A 460 -10.41 1.05 -30.87
CA LYS A 460 -9.51 1.53 -31.92
C LYS A 460 -9.68 0.65 -33.15
N ARG A 461 -9.88 1.25 -34.32
CA ARG A 461 -9.95 0.49 -35.57
C ARG A 461 -8.54 0.23 -36.10
N LEU A 462 -8.18 -1.04 -36.22
CA LEU A 462 -6.88 -1.49 -36.75
C LEU A 462 -6.94 -1.69 -38.27
N TYR A 463 -8.06 -2.20 -38.77
CA TYR A 463 -8.25 -2.46 -40.20
C TYR A 463 -9.72 -2.33 -40.59
N SER A 464 -9.97 -1.97 -41.85
CA SER A 464 -11.31 -1.86 -42.41
C SER A 464 -11.31 -2.22 -43.89
N SER A 465 -12.22 -3.10 -44.29
CA SER A 465 -12.56 -3.39 -45.69
C SER A 465 -14.08 -3.41 -45.87
N LYS A 466 -14.57 -3.70 -47.08
CA LYS A 466 -16.01 -3.91 -47.33
C LYS A 466 -16.55 -5.21 -46.72
N TYR A 467 -15.67 -6.13 -46.31
CA TYR A 467 -16.02 -7.45 -45.76
C TYR A 467 -15.88 -7.52 -44.25
N PHE A 468 -14.80 -6.95 -43.71
CA PHE A 468 -14.48 -7.03 -42.28
C PHE A 468 -13.93 -5.73 -41.75
N LYS A 469 -14.12 -5.53 -40.45
CA LYS A 469 -13.40 -4.54 -39.66
C LYS A 469 -12.72 -5.24 -38.51
N LEU A 470 -11.46 -4.89 -38.27
CA LEU A 470 -10.71 -5.32 -37.09
C LEU A 470 -10.61 -4.15 -36.14
N TYR A 471 -10.97 -4.43 -34.90
CA TYR A 471 -10.91 -3.48 -33.81
C TYR A 471 -10.04 -4.03 -32.70
N GLN A 472 -9.43 -3.10 -31.97
CA GLN A 472 -8.75 -3.35 -30.71
C GLN A 472 -9.58 -2.71 -29.60
N PHE A 473 -9.96 -3.52 -28.64
CA PHE A 473 -10.56 -3.10 -27.41
C PHE A 473 -9.52 -3.11 -26.29
N ARG A 474 -9.42 -1.99 -25.56
CA ARG A 474 -8.34 -1.74 -24.58
C ARG A 474 -6.97 -2.03 -25.22
N ASN A 475 -6.07 -2.71 -24.52
CA ASN A 475 -4.69 -2.93 -24.97
C ASN A 475 -4.48 -4.24 -25.73
N ASN A 476 -5.39 -5.21 -25.68
CA ASN A 476 -5.09 -6.57 -26.16
C ASN A 476 -6.25 -7.35 -26.79
N GLU A 477 -7.51 -6.97 -26.60
CA GLU A 477 -8.63 -7.77 -27.09
C GLU A 477 -8.97 -7.39 -28.52
N LEU A 478 -8.74 -8.31 -29.46
CA LEU A 478 -9.05 -8.12 -30.86
C LEU A 478 -10.50 -8.54 -31.13
N VAL A 479 -11.25 -7.65 -31.78
CA VAL A 479 -12.67 -7.84 -32.07
C VAL A 479 -12.88 -7.76 -33.58
N ILE A 480 -13.43 -8.82 -34.15
CA ILE A 480 -13.72 -8.92 -35.58
C ILE A 480 -15.19 -8.60 -35.80
N MET A 481 -15.48 -7.66 -36.71
CA MET A 481 -16.85 -7.34 -37.12
C MET A 481 -17.01 -7.63 -38.61
N GLN A 482 -17.81 -8.64 -38.93
CA GLN A 482 -18.14 -8.99 -40.32
C GLN A 482 -19.22 -8.08 -40.88
N LYS A 483 -19.23 -7.93 -42.21
CA LYS A 483 -20.27 -7.19 -42.92
C LYS A 483 -21.65 -7.76 -42.58
N GLY A 484 -22.58 -6.90 -42.16
CA GLY A 484 -23.95 -7.28 -41.81
C GLY A 484 -24.13 -7.81 -40.39
N SER A 485 -23.05 -8.03 -39.63
CA SER A 485 -23.15 -8.44 -38.23
C SER A 485 -23.65 -7.31 -37.34
N LYS A 486 -24.59 -7.64 -36.45
CA LYS A 486 -25.11 -6.71 -35.42
C LYS A 486 -24.13 -6.46 -34.28
N ALA A 487 -23.13 -7.31 -34.10
CA ALA A 487 -22.12 -7.23 -33.05
C ALA A 487 -20.78 -7.80 -33.51
N GLY A 488 -19.69 -7.33 -32.90
CA GLY A 488 -18.36 -7.89 -33.07
C GLY A 488 -18.18 -9.21 -32.29
N GLU A 489 -17.23 -10.03 -32.75
CA GLU A 489 -16.80 -11.23 -32.05
C GLU A 489 -15.40 -11.02 -31.47
N SER A 490 -15.28 -11.20 -30.14
CA SER A 490 -13.98 -11.23 -29.47
C SER A 490 -13.21 -12.49 -29.82
N THR A 491 -11.98 -12.30 -30.28
CA THR A 491 -11.02 -13.38 -30.54
C THR A 491 -10.48 -14.04 -29.27
N LEU A 492 -10.75 -13.46 -28.10
CA LEU A 492 -10.43 -14.05 -26.78
C LEU A 492 -11.58 -14.88 -26.21
N SER A 493 -12.76 -14.87 -26.85
CA SER A 493 -13.87 -15.71 -26.43
C SER A 493 -13.51 -17.21 -26.54
N THR A 494 -14.13 -18.06 -25.73
CA THR A 494 -13.87 -19.52 -25.72
C THR A 494 -13.98 -20.15 -27.11
N LYS A 495 -14.92 -19.68 -27.94
CA LYS A 495 -15.13 -20.10 -29.34
C LYS A 495 -13.89 -19.86 -30.21
N TRP A 496 -13.22 -18.72 -30.02
CA TRP A 496 -12.02 -18.33 -30.76
C TRP A 496 -10.74 -18.89 -30.14
N ALA A 497 -10.64 -18.89 -28.81
CA ALA A 497 -9.48 -19.43 -28.10
C ALA A 497 -9.28 -20.94 -28.33
N LEU A 498 -10.36 -21.74 -28.30
CA LEU A 498 -10.29 -23.19 -28.53
C LEU A 498 -10.37 -23.58 -30.02
N GLY A 499 -10.78 -22.64 -30.89
CA GLY A 499 -11.22 -22.94 -32.25
C GLY A 499 -10.72 -21.96 -33.31
N PHE A 500 -9.63 -21.22 -33.07
CA PHE A 500 -9.17 -20.11 -33.91
C PHE A 500 -9.18 -20.44 -35.42
N ARG A 501 -8.51 -21.52 -35.82
CA ARG A 501 -8.45 -21.96 -37.23
C ARG A 501 -9.82 -22.37 -37.79
N LYS A 502 -10.65 -23.02 -36.98
CA LYS A 502 -12.03 -23.36 -37.36
C LYS A 502 -12.85 -22.08 -37.59
N GLN A 503 -12.63 -21.03 -36.81
CA GLN A 503 -13.33 -19.76 -37.00
C GLN A 503 -12.88 -19.05 -38.27
N LEU A 504 -11.57 -18.96 -38.53
CA LEU A 504 -11.07 -18.40 -39.80
C LEU A 504 -11.62 -19.19 -41.01
N GLY A 505 -11.59 -20.53 -40.96
CA GLY A 505 -12.16 -21.38 -42.00
C GLY A 505 -13.67 -21.15 -42.20
N ALA A 506 -14.43 -21.00 -41.10
CA ALA A 506 -15.86 -20.69 -41.18
C ALA A 506 -16.15 -19.31 -41.79
N MET A 507 -15.23 -18.35 -41.69
CA MET A 507 -15.36 -17.05 -42.38
C MET A 507 -15.17 -17.18 -43.89
N LEU A 508 -14.33 -18.11 -44.35
CA LEU A 508 -14.03 -18.32 -45.78
C LEU A 508 -15.17 -19.01 -46.53
N GLY A 509 -15.88 -19.93 -45.87
CA GLY A 509 -16.83 -20.81 -46.54
C GLY A 509 -16.13 -21.66 -47.60
N GLU A 510 -16.77 -21.81 -48.77
CA GLU A 510 -16.19 -22.51 -49.96
C GLU A 510 -15.51 -21.54 -50.94
N THR A 511 -15.52 -20.24 -50.65
CA THR A 511 -15.23 -19.15 -51.60
C THR A 511 -13.74 -18.91 -51.87
N CYS A 512 -12.86 -19.32 -50.95
CA CYS A 512 -11.42 -19.02 -51.02
C CYS A 512 -10.58 -20.26 -50.67
N PRO A 513 -10.44 -21.24 -51.59
CA PRO A 513 -9.79 -22.53 -51.30
C PRO A 513 -8.32 -22.40 -50.93
N ASP A 514 -7.55 -21.56 -51.64
CA ASP A 514 -6.11 -21.39 -51.40
C ASP A 514 -5.83 -20.71 -50.05
N LEU A 515 -6.63 -19.69 -49.69
CA LEU A 515 -6.57 -19.08 -48.37
C LEU A 515 -7.04 -20.05 -47.27
N GLY A 516 -7.98 -20.93 -47.61
CA GLY A 516 -8.40 -22.03 -46.74
C GLY A 516 -7.25 -22.99 -46.40
N GLU A 517 -6.39 -23.30 -47.36
CA GLU A 517 -5.22 -24.16 -47.13
C GLU A 517 -4.18 -23.48 -46.24
N ARG A 518 -3.90 -22.20 -46.49
CA ARG A 518 -3.04 -21.36 -45.62
C ARG A 518 -3.50 -21.32 -44.16
N VAL A 519 -4.82 -21.27 -43.92
CA VAL A 519 -5.40 -21.38 -42.57
C VAL A 519 -5.15 -22.76 -41.95
N LYS A 520 -5.24 -23.85 -42.72
CA LYS A 520 -4.96 -25.22 -42.23
C LYS A 520 -3.49 -25.40 -41.87
N GLU A 521 -2.59 -24.84 -42.68
CA GLU A 521 -1.13 -24.85 -42.50
C GLU A 521 -0.63 -24.01 -41.32
N LYS A 522 -1.54 -23.34 -40.59
CA LYS A 522 -1.24 -22.52 -39.40
C LYS A 522 -0.46 -21.25 -39.71
N GLU A 523 -0.60 -20.70 -40.91
CA GLU A 523 0.07 -19.45 -41.28
C GLU A 523 -0.34 -18.29 -40.36
N PHE A 524 -1.61 -18.21 -39.97
CA PHE A 524 -2.14 -17.12 -39.16
C PHE A 524 -2.26 -17.48 -37.67
N ARG A 525 -1.85 -16.57 -36.79
CA ARG A 525 -2.05 -16.67 -35.33
C ARG A 525 -3.03 -15.62 -34.84
N ASN A 526 -3.49 -15.77 -33.59
CA ASN A 526 -4.43 -14.84 -32.96
C ASN A 526 -3.72 -13.59 -32.43
N ASN A 527 -3.19 -12.77 -33.35
CA ASN A 527 -2.58 -11.48 -33.07
C ASN A 527 -3.01 -10.46 -34.15
N SER A 528 -2.72 -9.18 -33.94
CA SER A 528 -3.19 -8.12 -34.85
C SER A 528 -2.56 -8.22 -36.23
N GLU A 529 -1.27 -8.56 -36.33
CA GLU A 529 -0.54 -8.61 -37.59
C GLU A 529 -1.09 -9.71 -38.52
N ASP A 530 -1.20 -10.93 -37.99
CA ASP A 530 -1.67 -12.09 -38.73
C ASP A 530 -3.17 -11.98 -39.07
N LEU A 531 -3.99 -11.41 -38.18
CA LEU A 531 -5.40 -11.17 -38.49
C LEU A 531 -5.57 -10.10 -39.57
N ILE A 532 -4.73 -9.06 -39.60
CA ILE A 532 -4.71 -8.08 -40.69
C ILE A 532 -4.26 -8.75 -41.99
N ALA A 533 -3.21 -9.59 -41.95
CA ALA A 533 -2.73 -10.33 -43.11
C ALA A 533 -3.81 -11.27 -43.68
N PHE A 534 -4.49 -12.02 -42.82
CA PHE A 534 -5.63 -12.85 -43.19
C PHE A 534 -6.75 -12.01 -43.83
N MET A 535 -7.13 -10.88 -43.23
CA MET A 535 -8.19 -10.03 -43.76
C MET A 535 -7.83 -9.37 -45.11
N LYS A 536 -6.54 -9.06 -45.33
CA LYS A 536 -6.05 -8.58 -46.63
C LYS A 536 -6.12 -9.68 -47.70
N ALA A 537 -5.61 -10.87 -47.40
CA ALA A 537 -5.67 -12.01 -48.30
C ALA A 537 -7.13 -12.42 -48.62
N TYR A 538 -8.02 -12.34 -47.63
CA TYR A 538 -9.45 -12.56 -47.85
C TYR A 538 -10.03 -11.53 -48.80
N LYS A 539 -9.69 -10.25 -48.59
CA LYS A 539 -10.17 -9.18 -49.46
C LYS A 539 -9.71 -9.41 -50.90
N GLU A 540 -8.44 -9.75 -51.11
CA GLU A 540 -7.88 -10.05 -52.44
C GLU A 540 -8.63 -11.19 -53.11
N CYS A 541 -8.78 -12.33 -52.43
CA CYS A 541 -9.54 -13.48 -52.95
C CYS A 541 -10.99 -13.16 -53.33
N MET A 542 -11.66 -12.26 -52.59
CA MET A 542 -13.05 -11.90 -52.84
C MET A 542 -13.23 -10.72 -53.81
N ASP A 543 -12.14 -10.04 -54.17
CA ASP A 543 -12.13 -8.93 -55.13
C ASP A 543 -11.64 -9.37 -56.52
N GLU A 544 -10.96 -10.53 -56.59
CA GLU A 544 -10.78 -11.34 -57.80
C GLU A 544 -12.08 -12.02 -58.23
#